data_AF-A0A1F7XKY3-F1
#
_entry.id   AF-A0A1F7XKY3-F1
#
_cell.length_a   1.000
_cell.length_b   1.000
_cell.length_c   1.000
_cell.angle_alpha   90.00
_cell.angle_beta   90.00
_cell.angle_gamma   90.00
#
_symmetry.space_group_name_H-M   'P 1'
#
loop_
_entity.id
_entity.type
_entity.pdbx_description
1 polymer ?
#
loop_
_entity_poly.entity_id
_entity_poly.type
_entity_poly.pdbx_seq_one_letter_code
_entity_poly.pdbx_strand_id
1 'polypeptide(L)'
;MFAYQILAIFLLFGLFSALTTILLKRFGVASGKGIFFLVPLFFFCIGFSLRLTEAKPLVDTGYFLTEFSYLFVYTLFAIFLFLGQIRYWKK
;
A
#
# COMPACT_ATOMS: atom_id res chain seq x y z
N MET A 1 -17.91 -17.57 -5.29
CA MET A 1 -16.45 -17.38 -5.40
C MET A 1 -16.00 -15.97 -5.05
N PHE A 2 -16.59 -14.94 -5.69
CA PHE A 2 -16.26 -13.52 -5.49
C PHE A 2 -16.24 -13.05 -4.02
N ALA A 3 -17.23 -13.44 -3.21
CA ALA A 3 -17.33 -13.04 -1.81
C ALA A 3 -16.16 -13.55 -0.94
N TYR A 4 -15.67 -14.78 -1.17
CA TYR A 4 -14.53 -15.32 -0.43
C TYR A 4 -13.22 -14.61 -0.78
N GLN A 5 -13.06 -14.20 -2.05
CA GLN A 5 -11.89 -13.44 -2.50
C GLN A 5 -11.89 -12.04 -1.87
N ILE A 6 -13.03 -11.36 -1.84
CA ILE A 6 -13.17 -10.06 -1.16
C ILE A 6 -12.87 -10.18 0.34
N LEU A 7 -13.44 -11.19 1.01
CA LEU A 7 -13.16 -11.45 2.42
C LEU A 7 -11.67 -11.65 2.68
N ALA A 8 -10.99 -12.45 1.83
CA ALA A 8 -9.55 -12.68 1.93
C ALA A 8 -8.75 -11.38 1.73
N ILE A 9 -9.13 -10.52 0.78
CA ILE A 9 -8.49 -9.21 0.56
C ILE A 9 -8.60 -8.34 1.80
N PHE A 10 -9.78 -8.24 2.41
CA PHE A 10 -9.97 -7.45 3.63
C PHE A 10 -9.20 -8.01 4.83
N LEU A 11 -9.14 -9.35 4.96
CA LEU A 11 -8.35 -10.02 6.00
C LEU A 11 -6.86 -9.71 5.85
N LEU A 12 -6.32 -9.83 4.63
CA LEU A 12 -4.94 -9.49 4.32
C LEU A 12 -4.66 -8.00 4.54
N PHE A 13 -5.55 -7.12 4.11
CA PHE A 13 -5.46 -5.68 4.35
C PHE A 13 -5.37 -5.35 5.85
N GLY A 14 -6.23 -5.96 6.66
CA GLY A 14 -6.23 -5.79 8.11
C GLY A 14 -4.93 -6.30 8.75
N LEU A 15 -4.46 -7.49 8.35
CA LEU A 15 -3.23 -8.08 8.86
C LEU A 15 -2.00 -7.23 8.51
N PHE A 16 -1.87 -6.79 7.26
CA PHE A 16 -0.79 -5.90 6.84
C PHE A 16 -0.84 -4.54 7.53
N SER A 17 -2.04 -3.97 7.70
CA SER A 17 -2.22 -2.70 8.40
C SER A 17 -1.84 -2.79 9.88
N ALA A 18 -2.20 -3.90 10.54
CA ALA A 18 -1.82 -4.17 11.93
C ALA A 18 -0.30 -4.31 12.08
N LEU A 19 0.33 -5.11 11.22
CA LEU A 19 1.80 -5.28 11.22
C LEU A 19 2.53 -3.96 11.01
N THR A 20 2.09 -3.16 10.02
CA THR A 20 2.66 -1.85 9.73
C THR A 20 2.53 -0.93 10.94
N THR A 21 1.37 -0.90 11.58
CA THR A 21 1.13 -0.07 12.77
C THR A 21 2.02 -0.50 13.95
N ILE A 22 2.16 -1.80 14.20
CA ILE A 22 3.03 -2.33 15.27
C ILE A 22 4.49 -1.93 15.00
N LEU A 23 4.95 -2.08 13.76
CA LEU A 23 6.30 -1.73 13.37
C LEU A 23 6.56 -0.23 13.54
N LEU A 24 5.68 0.62 13.05
CA LEU A 24 5.79 2.07 13.18
C LEU A 24 5.78 2.53 14.64
N LYS A 25 4.92 1.93 15.50
CA LYS A 25 4.93 2.20 16.94
C LYS A 25 6.27 1.85 17.58
N ARG A 26 6.89 0.73 17.19
CA ARG A 26 8.21 0.32 17.68
C ARG A 26 9.31 1.34 17.32
N PHE A 27 9.16 2.05 16.20
CA PHE A 27 10.08 3.12 15.78
C PHE A 27 9.66 4.51 16.28
N GLY A 28 8.66 4.62 17.17
CA GLY A 28 8.22 5.90 17.73
C GLY A 28 7.51 6.82 16.74
N VAL A 29 7.05 6.29 15.60
CA VAL A 29 6.30 7.07 14.60
C VAL A 29 4.87 7.28 15.10
N ALA A 30 4.46 8.54 15.22
CA ALA A 30 3.08 8.89 15.59
C ALA A 30 2.07 8.26 14.61
N SER A 31 1.01 7.66 15.15
CA SER A 31 0.02 6.88 14.38
C SER A 31 -0.53 7.61 13.15
N GLY A 32 -0.73 8.93 13.24
CA GLY A 32 -1.23 9.74 12.12
C GLY A 32 -0.28 9.80 10.91
N LYS A 33 1.04 9.77 11.13
CA LYS A 33 2.04 9.71 10.06
C LYS A 33 2.15 8.32 9.44
N GLY A 34 1.73 7.29 10.19
CA GLY A 34 1.75 5.90 9.74
C GLY A 34 0.70 5.56 8.69
N ILE A 35 -0.42 6.30 8.69
CA ILE A 35 -1.49 6.14 7.70
C ILE A 35 -0.98 6.29 6.26
N PHE A 36 0.05 7.12 6.05
CA PHE A 36 0.63 7.35 4.73
C PHE A 36 1.19 6.06 4.10
N PHE A 37 1.70 5.12 4.89
CA PHE A 37 2.18 3.82 4.41
C PHE A 37 1.06 2.84 4.05
N LEU A 38 -0.17 3.09 4.52
CA LEU A 38 -1.35 2.26 4.23
C LEU A 38 -2.05 2.69 2.93
N VAL A 39 -1.80 3.91 2.45
CA VAL A 39 -2.37 4.44 1.20
C VAL A 39 -2.12 3.53 -0.01
N PRO A 40 -0.88 3.12 -0.35
CA PRO A 40 -0.66 2.23 -1.49
C PRO A 40 -1.30 0.86 -1.30
N LEU A 41 -1.34 0.35 -0.06
CA LEU A 41 -2.00 -0.92 0.24
C LEU A 41 -3.51 -0.84 -0.01
N PHE A 42 -4.13 0.29 0.35
CA PHE A 42 -5.55 0.53 0.10
C PHE A 42 -5.88 0.56 -1.40
N PHE A 43 -5.11 1.33 -2.18
CA PHE A 43 -5.27 1.37 -3.64
C PHE A 43 -5.03 0.02 -4.30
N PHE A 44 -4.06 -0.76 -3.79
CA PHE A 44 -3.82 -2.11 -4.25
C PHE A 44 -5.05 -3.01 -4.03
N CYS A 45 -5.65 -2.98 -2.84
CA CYS A 45 -6.84 -3.77 -2.51
C CYS A 45 -8.06 -3.37 -3.35
N ILE A 46 -8.27 -2.07 -3.60
CA ILE A 46 -9.30 -1.59 -4.53
C ILE A 46 -9.02 -2.11 -5.93
N GLY A 47 -7.81 -1.92 -6.44
CA GLY A 47 -7.43 -2.33 -7.79
C GLY A 47 -7.62 -3.83 -7.99
N PHE A 48 -7.19 -4.64 -7.02
CA PHE A 48 -7.39 -6.08 -7.05
C PHE A 48 -8.87 -6.46 -7.02
N SER A 49 -9.70 -5.76 -6.24
CA SER A 49 -11.15 -5.99 -6.21
C SER A 49 -11.82 -5.68 -7.55
N LEU A 50 -11.39 -4.61 -8.23
CA LEU A 50 -11.91 -4.25 -9.56
C LEU A 50 -11.54 -5.29 -10.63
N ARG A 51 -10.36 -5.91 -10.53
CA ARG A 51 -9.92 -6.99 -11.44
C ARG A 51 -10.78 -8.26 -11.34
N LEU A 52 -11.48 -8.46 -10.24
CA LEU A 52 -12.36 -9.62 -10.08
C LEU A 52 -13.70 -9.44 -10.83
N THR A 53 -14.01 -8.24 -11.30
CA THR A 53 -15.27 -7.94 -12.01
C THR A 53 -15.24 -8.42 -13.46
N GLU A 54 -16.41 -8.58 -14.08
CA GLU A 54 -16.52 -8.96 -15.50
C GLU A 54 -16.48 -7.75 -16.46
N ALA A 55 -16.57 -6.54 -15.93
CA ALA A 55 -16.59 -5.31 -16.73
C ALA A 55 -15.16 -4.93 -17.13
N LYS A 56 -14.81 -5.13 -18.41
CA LYS A 56 -13.48 -4.83 -18.96
C LYS A 56 -12.90 -3.47 -18.54
N PRO A 57 -13.64 -2.34 -18.56
CA PRO A 57 -13.10 -1.05 -18.13
C PRO A 57 -12.70 -1.01 -16.65
N LEU A 58 -13.43 -1.72 -15.78
CA LEU A 58 -13.11 -1.83 -14.36
C LEU A 58 -11.87 -2.70 -14.15
N VAL A 59 -11.76 -3.79 -14.91
CA VAL A 59 -10.59 -4.67 -14.88
C VAL A 59 -9.32 -3.90 -15.27
N ASP A 60 -9.36 -3.13 -16.36
CA ASP A 60 -8.23 -2.30 -16.82
C ASP A 60 -7.83 -1.26 -15.75
N THR A 61 -8.82 -0.60 -15.14
CA THR A 61 -8.60 0.30 -13.99
C THR A 61 -7.96 -0.42 -12.82
N GLY A 62 -8.40 -1.65 -12.56
CA GLY A 62 -7.84 -2.52 -11.53
C GLY A 62 -6.39 -2.90 -11.80
N TYR A 63 -6.01 -3.15 -13.06
CA TYR A 63 -4.61 -3.34 -13.45
C TYR A 63 -3.77 -2.10 -13.18
N PHE A 64 -4.22 -0.94 -13.65
CA PHE A 64 -3.55 0.32 -13.43
C PHE A 64 -3.32 0.63 -11.94
N LEU A 65 -4.34 0.50 -11.09
CA LEU A 65 -4.24 0.84 -9.66
C LEU A 65 -3.22 -0.03 -8.92
N THR A 66 -3.20 -1.33 -9.20
CA THR A 66 -2.22 -2.24 -8.58
C THR A 66 -0.79 -1.97 -9.06
N GLU A 67 -0.56 -1.71 -10.34
CA GLU A 67 0.78 -1.36 -10.86
C GLU A 67 1.25 -0.02 -10.32
N PHE A 68 0.36 0.97 -10.29
CA PHE A 68 0.64 2.27 -9.69
C PHE A 68 0.96 2.16 -8.19
N SER A 69 0.30 1.26 -7.46
CA SER A 69 0.59 1.00 -6.05
C SER A 69 2.01 0.47 -5.84
N TYR A 70 2.49 -0.42 -6.72
CA TYR A 70 3.89 -0.86 -6.70
C TYR A 70 4.85 0.30 -7.00
N LEU A 71 4.59 1.06 -8.08
CA LEU A 71 5.41 2.21 -8.45
C LEU A 71 5.49 3.25 -7.32
N PHE A 72 4.37 3.49 -6.64
CA PHE A 72 4.29 4.41 -5.52
C PHE A 72 5.19 3.96 -4.36
N VAL A 73 5.18 2.68 -4.00
CA VAL A 73 6.05 2.13 -2.94
C VAL A 73 7.52 2.29 -3.30
N TYR A 74 7.92 1.96 -4.54
CA TYR A 74 9.30 2.15 -5.00
C TYR A 74 9.72 3.62 -4.97
N THR A 75 8.83 4.51 -5.40
CA THR A 75 9.06 5.96 -5.40
C THR A 75 9.23 6.49 -3.97
N LEU A 76 8.37 6.08 -3.03
CA LEU A 76 8.50 6.45 -1.63
C LEU A 76 9.82 5.97 -1.03
N PHE A 77 10.18 4.72 -1.30
CA PHE A 77 11.45 4.17 -0.82
C PHE A 77 12.64 4.96 -1.36
N ALA A 78 12.65 5.28 -2.66
CA ALA A 78 13.68 6.11 -3.27
C ALA A 78 13.75 7.53 -2.66
N ILE A 79 12.61 8.18 -2.45
CA ILE A 79 12.54 9.51 -1.81
C ILE A 79 13.10 9.45 -0.39
N PHE A 80 12.71 8.45 0.41
CA PHE A 80 13.22 8.32 1.78
C PHE A 80 14.73 8.06 1.82
N LEU A 81 15.26 7.25 0.91
CA LEU A 81 16.70 7.08 0.77
C LEU A 81 17.38 8.40 0.41
N PHE A 82 16.91 9.10 -0.62
CA PHE A 82 17.48 10.37 -1.07
C PHE A 82 17.50 11.44 0.04
N LEU A 83 16.37 11.63 0.73
CA LEU A 83 16.26 12.53 1.87
C LEU A 83 17.16 12.09 3.04
N GLY A 84 17.25 10.78 3.28
CA GLY A 84 18.17 10.19 4.25
C GLY A 84 19.63 10.52 3.94
N GLN A 85 20.04 10.45 2.67
CA GLN A 85 21.40 10.80 2.27
C GLN A 85 21.70 12.27 2.55
N ILE A 86 20.79 13.17 2.15
CA ILE A 86 20.96 14.62 2.33
C ILE A 86 21.09 14.97 3.81
N ARG A 87 20.26 14.37 4.68
CA ARG A 87 20.17 14.75 6.09
C ARG A 87 21.21 14.07 6.99
N TYR A 88 21.57 12.83 6.72
CA TYR A 88 22.34 12.01 7.65
C TYR A 88 23.64 11.43 7.09
N TRP A 89 23.78 11.32 5.75
CA TRP A 89 24.98 10.72 5.14
C TRP A 89 25.92 11.72 4.48
N LYS A 90 25.48 12.97 4.26
CA LYS A 90 26.41 14.08 4.02
C LYS A 90 27.13 14.42 5.32
N LYS A 91 28.23 13.71 5.57
CA LYS A 91 29.39 14.28 6.29
C LYS A 91 30.33 14.86 5.26
#